data_AF-A0AAV2A7Y7-F1
#
_entry.id   AF-A0AAV2A7Y7-F1
#
_cell.length_a   1.000
_cell.length_b   1.000
_cell.length_c   1.000
_cell.angle_alpha   90.00
_cell.angle_beta   90.00
_cell.angle_gamma   90.00
#
_symmetry.space_group_name_H-M   'P 1'
#
loop_
_entity.id
_entity.type
_entity.pdbx_description
1 polymer ?
#
loop_
_entity_poly.entity_id
_entity_poly.type
_entity_poly.pdbx_seq_one_letter_code
_entity_poly.pdbx_strand_id
1 'polypeptide(L)'
;MYKDLAKTWKHMQLEGHLLNFYSNLFQDLKKFAERINATGPEDIYGIPLIEDNLEEEADESTITIFPDDVKNFFEITLEFQEFCTFYCSMGILVPCNREIGILMYKQSCYGFSNTDVMESFKKQPARFVNSAFDCILKIPQLIFTLQVEEHFQFPVINNLKQKRKLPVFISERSVQTILHPTEKNIDYTYNWNQWSLRKQALKYVDLTSKKTHSTQTNLSHFRRENYSQVYLPKDNSTQTRKDASTNITKEGMPELYVRTRKTFFHWD
;
A
#
# COMPACT_ATOMS: atom_id res chain seq x y z
N MET A 1 44.32 21.72 -30.23
CA MET A 1 45.41 22.14 -29.32
C MET A 1 44.96 22.26 -27.87
N TYR A 2 44.21 23.28 -27.44
CA TYR A 2 43.79 23.39 -26.01
C TYR A 2 42.90 22.25 -25.52
N LYS A 3 42.01 21.72 -26.38
CA LYS A 3 41.17 20.55 -26.05
C LYS A 3 41.99 19.28 -25.84
N ASP A 4 43.10 19.14 -26.57
CA ASP A 4 43.94 17.94 -26.50
C ASP A 4 44.81 17.99 -25.24
N LEU A 5 45.35 19.17 -24.91
CA LEU A 5 46.07 19.41 -23.65
C LEU A 5 45.17 19.21 -22.42
N ALA A 6 43.92 19.65 -22.48
CA ALA A 6 42.97 19.43 -21.38
C ALA A 6 42.64 17.94 -21.18
N LYS A 7 42.56 17.16 -22.27
CA LYS A 7 42.35 15.70 -22.20
C LYS A 7 43.56 14.99 -21.58
N THR A 8 44.77 15.32 -22.02
CA THR A 8 45.99 14.70 -21.46
C THR A 8 46.17 15.06 -20.00
N TRP A 9 45.91 16.31 -19.61
CA TRP A 9 45.93 16.74 -18.22
C TRP A 9 44.93 15.97 -17.35
N LYS A 10 43.68 15.82 -17.82
CA LYS A 10 42.66 15.03 -17.11
C LYS A 10 43.09 13.57 -16.97
N HIS A 11 43.68 12.98 -18.02
CA HIS A 11 44.17 11.60 -17.97
C HIS A 11 45.26 11.43 -16.91
N MET A 12 46.26 12.33 -16.89
CA MET A 12 47.33 12.32 -15.91
C MET A 12 46.81 12.49 -14.47
N GLN A 13 45.79 13.34 -14.27
CA GLN A 13 45.12 13.46 -12.97
C GLN A 13 44.44 12.16 -12.54
N LEU A 14 43.73 11.48 -13.46
CA LEU A 14 43.10 10.18 -13.19
C LEU A 14 44.13 9.11 -12.85
N GLU A 15 45.24 9.05 -13.57
CA GLU A 15 46.35 8.12 -13.26
C GLU A 15 46.94 8.39 -11.87
N GLY A 16 47.13 9.66 -11.50
CA GLY A 16 47.56 10.04 -10.15
C GLY A 16 46.58 9.61 -9.07
N HIS A 17 45.28 9.75 -9.31
CA HIS A 17 44.24 9.28 -8.39
C HIS A 17 44.24 7.74 -8.26
N LEU A 18 44.37 7.02 -9.38
CA LEU A 18 44.46 5.56 -9.39
C LEU A 18 45.69 5.07 -8.62
N LEU A 19 46.85 5.70 -8.85
CA LEU A 19 48.08 5.32 -8.16
C LEU A 19 47.95 5.53 -6.64
N ASN A 20 47.39 6.65 -6.22
CA ASN A 20 47.13 6.90 -4.80
C ASN A 20 46.15 5.87 -4.22
N PHE A 21 45.09 5.53 -4.95
CA PHE A 21 44.14 4.50 -4.55
C PHE A 21 44.81 3.14 -4.35
N TYR A 22 45.58 2.66 -5.34
CA TYR A 22 46.30 1.38 -5.24
C TYR A 22 47.36 1.38 -4.14
N SER A 23 48.06 2.50 -3.94
CA SER A 23 49.03 2.64 -2.85
C SER A 23 48.38 2.52 -1.47
N ASN A 24 47.23 3.17 -1.28
CA ASN A 24 46.47 3.08 -0.01
C ASN A 24 45.91 1.67 0.19
N LEU A 25 45.34 1.06 -0.84
CA LEU A 25 44.84 -0.31 -0.81
C LEU A 25 45.95 -1.29 -0.42
N PHE A 26 47.13 -1.16 -1.01
CA PHE A 26 48.28 -2.00 -0.68
C PHE A 26 48.72 -1.83 0.77
N GLN A 27 48.78 -0.59 1.28
CA GLN A 27 49.10 -0.31 2.67
C GLN A 27 48.09 -0.95 3.63
N ASP A 28 46.81 -0.89 3.30
CA ASP A 28 45.75 -1.45 4.14
C ASP A 28 45.77 -2.99 4.12
N LEU A 29 45.96 -3.61 2.95
CA LEU A 29 46.16 -5.05 2.85
C LEU A 29 47.40 -5.53 3.61
N LYS A 30 48.49 -4.76 3.56
CA LYS A 30 49.72 -5.09 4.30
C LYS A 30 49.48 -5.05 5.81
N LYS A 31 48.85 -4.00 6.32
CA LYS A 31 48.46 -3.90 7.74
C LYS A 31 47.53 -5.04 8.15
N PHE A 32 46.60 -5.43 7.28
CA PHE A 32 45.71 -6.56 7.53
C PHE A 32 46.46 -7.89 7.59
N ALA A 33 47.38 -8.14 6.66
CA ALA A 33 48.22 -9.34 6.70
C ALA A 33 49.09 -9.40 7.98
N GLU A 34 49.62 -8.26 8.42
CA GLU A 34 50.35 -8.15 9.70
C GLU A 34 49.44 -8.47 10.90
N ARG A 35 48.17 -8.04 10.88
CA ARG A 35 47.16 -8.40 11.89
C ARG A 35 46.86 -9.89 11.88
N ILE A 36 46.64 -10.52 10.71
CA ILE A 36 46.41 -11.97 10.61
C ILE A 36 47.57 -12.77 11.22
N ASN A 37 48.81 -12.31 11.06
CA ASN A 37 49.96 -13.01 11.63
C ASN A 37 50.08 -12.80 13.15
N ALA A 38 49.53 -11.71 13.70
CA ALA A 38 49.64 -11.35 15.11
C ALA A 38 48.48 -11.91 15.95
N THR A 39 47.27 -11.90 15.41
CA THR A 39 46.05 -12.44 16.02
C THR A 39 45.64 -13.70 15.27
N GLY A 40 45.32 -14.78 15.98
CA GLY A 40 44.80 -16.00 15.33
C GLY A 40 43.55 -15.70 14.49
N PRO A 41 43.22 -16.54 13.49
CA PRO A 41 42.13 -16.30 12.53
C PRO A 41 40.76 -16.04 13.17
N GLU A 42 40.54 -16.53 14.40
CA GLU A 42 39.27 -16.41 15.13
C GLU A 42 38.95 -14.96 15.56
N ASP A 43 39.95 -14.14 15.88
CA ASP A 43 39.76 -12.76 16.38
C ASP A 43 39.66 -11.69 15.27
N ILE A 44 39.75 -12.10 14.00
CA ILE A 44 39.86 -11.19 12.85
C ILE A 44 38.49 -10.77 12.34
N TYR A 45 37.47 -11.58 12.64
CA TYR A 45 36.14 -11.39 12.14
C TYR A 45 35.39 -10.31 12.94
N GLY A 46 34.87 -9.30 12.25
CA GLY A 46 34.08 -8.24 12.86
C GLY A 46 32.65 -8.62 13.18
N ILE A 47 32.19 -9.66 12.51
CA ILE A 47 30.94 -10.36 12.74
C ILE A 47 31.38 -11.80 13.02
N PRO A 48 30.94 -12.46 14.09
CA PRO A 48 31.32 -13.85 14.33
C PRO A 48 31.14 -14.64 13.03
N LEU A 49 32.17 -15.37 12.59
CA LEU A 49 31.95 -16.46 11.67
C LEU A 49 30.82 -17.32 12.22
N ILE A 50 30.08 -17.99 11.34
CA ILE A 50 29.02 -18.90 11.75
C ILE A 50 29.65 -19.94 12.67
N GLU A 51 29.50 -19.73 13.99
CA GLU A 51 30.09 -20.59 15.01
C GLU A 51 29.47 -21.98 14.82
N ASP A 52 30.33 -22.99 14.65
CA ASP A 52 29.96 -24.42 14.67
C ASP A 52 29.56 -24.86 16.10
N ASN A 53 28.96 -23.97 16.90
CA ASN A 53 28.50 -24.28 18.24
C ASN A 53 27.22 -25.11 18.14
N LEU A 54 27.46 -26.41 18.37
CA LEU A 54 26.53 -27.46 18.76
C LEU A 54 25.28 -26.94 19.47
N GLU A 55 24.14 -27.47 19.04
CA GLU A 55 22.79 -27.33 19.61
C GLU A 55 22.06 -26.03 19.28
N GLU A 56 21.42 -26.00 18.10
CA GLU A 56 20.04 -25.50 17.99
C GLU A 56 19.39 -26.05 16.72
N GLU A 57 18.40 -26.93 16.89
CA GLU A 57 17.46 -27.35 15.86
C GLU A 57 16.56 -26.16 15.46
N ALA A 58 17.15 -25.16 14.82
CA ALA A 58 16.44 -24.14 14.08
C ALA A 58 16.66 -24.44 12.61
N ASP A 59 15.68 -25.08 11.97
CA ASP A 59 15.65 -25.45 10.55
C ASP A 59 16.66 -24.66 9.69
N GLU A 60 17.83 -25.26 9.40
CA GLU A 60 18.80 -24.77 8.42
C GLU A 60 18.23 -24.92 7.00
N SER A 61 17.03 -24.41 6.80
CA SER A 61 16.28 -24.51 5.57
C SER A 61 16.91 -23.58 4.55
N THR A 62 17.62 -24.18 3.60
CA THR A 62 18.05 -23.48 2.40
C THR A 62 16.83 -23.27 1.51
N ILE A 63 16.57 -22.03 1.12
CA ILE A 63 15.46 -21.69 0.22
C ILE A 63 16.04 -21.37 -1.14
N THR A 64 15.57 -22.07 -2.18
CA THR A 64 15.93 -21.73 -3.56
C THR A 64 14.91 -20.73 -4.09
N ILE A 65 15.39 -19.59 -4.56
CA ILE A 65 14.60 -18.49 -5.09
C ILE A 65 14.74 -18.50 -6.60
N PHE A 66 13.61 -18.50 -7.29
CA PHE A 66 13.49 -18.36 -8.73
C PHE A 66 12.93 -16.98 -9.11
N PRO A 67 13.00 -16.59 -10.39
CA PRO A 67 12.49 -15.29 -10.85
C PRO A 67 11.01 -15.04 -10.51
N ASP A 68 10.19 -16.09 -10.47
CA ASP A 68 8.76 -15.98 -10.22
C ASP A 68 8.41 -15.80 -8.74
N ASP A 69 9.34 -16.11 -7.81
CA ASP A 69 9.09 -16.07 -6.37
C ASP A 69 9.20 -14.66 -5.78
N VAL A 70 9.94 -13.77 -6.45
CA VAL A 70 10.35 -12.46 -5.91
C VAL A 70 10.23 -11.35 -6.94
N LYS A 71 9.83 -10.16 -6.50
CA LYS A 71 9.65 -9.01 -7.42
C LYS A 71 10.96 -8.42 -7.93
N ASN A 72 12.03 -8.54 -7.14
CA ASN A 72 13.30 -7.87 -7.36
C ASN A 72 14.45 -8.85 -7.68
N PHE A 73 14.15 -9.99 -8.32
CA PHE A 73 15.10 -11.09 -8.55
C PHE A 73 16.49 -10.64 -9.04
N PHE A 74 16.52 -9.87 -10.13
CA PHE A 74 17.78 -9.40 -10.73
C PHE A 74 18.51 -8.33 -9.92
N GLU A 75 17.82 -7.70 -8.97
CA GLU A 75 18.43 -6.68 -8.12
C GLU A 75 18.95 -7.25 -6.81
N ILE A 76 18.68 -8.52 -6.49
CA ILE A 76 19.16 -9.15 -5.27
C ILE A 76 20.70 -9.12 -5.26
N THR A 77 21.26 -8.63 -4.16
CA THR A 77 22.71 -8.64 -3.91
C THR A 77 23.12 -9.98 -3.32
N LEU A 78 24.06 -10.67 -3.95
CA LEU A 78 24.60 -11.92 -3.41
C LEU A 78 25.80 -11.61 -2.49
N GLU A 79 26.06 -12.49 -1.53
CA GLU A 79 27.12 -12.33 -0.53
C GLU A 79 28.51 -12.23 -1.19
N PHE A 80 28.73 -13.00 -2.24
CA PHE A 80 29.98 -13.02 -3.02
C PHE A 80 29.79 -12.38 -4.41
N GLN A 81 28.96 -11.34 -4.50
CA GLN A 81 28.70 -10.56 -5.72
C GLN A 81 28.12 -11.39 -6.87
N GLU A 82 28.82 -11.52 -8.00
CA GLU A 82 28.36 -12.34 -9.14
C GLU A 82 29.19 -13.61 -9.28
N PHE A 83 29.84 -14.07 -8.20
CA PHE A 83 30.68 -15.26 -8.21
C PHE A 83 30.01 -16.46 -7.53
N CYS A 84 30.40 -17.65 -7.97
CA CYS A 84 29.91 -18.91 -7.43
C CYS A 84 30.53 -19.19 -6.06
N THR A 85 29.67 -19.33 -5.04
CA THR A 85 30.08 -19.56 -3.64
C THR A 85 30.96 -20.80 -3.46
N PHE A 86 30.63 -21.90 -4.14
CA PHE A 86 31.39 -23.14 -4.01
C PHE A 86 32.81 -23.03 -4.57
N TYR A 87 32.99 -22.36 -5.70
CA TYR A 87 34.34 -22.16 -6.25
C TYR A 87 35.12 -21.12 -5.43
N CYS A 88 34.43 -20.11 -4.88
CA CYS A 88 35.03 -19.20 -3.90
C CYS A 88 35.55 -19.94 -2.67
N SER A 89 34.87 -21.00 -2.22
CA SER A 89 35.34 -21.87 -1.14
C SER A 89 36.61 -22.66 -1.45
N MET A 90 37.02 -22.67 -2.73
CA MET A 90 38.27 -23.25 -3.22
C MET A 90 39.29 -22.17 -3.63
N GLY A 91 38.97 -20.89 -3.42
CA GLY A 91 39.79 -19.76 -3.85
C GLY A 91 39.74 -19.45 -5.35
N ILE A 92 38.76 -19.97 -6.08
CA ILE A 92 38.60 -19.78 -7.52
C ILE A 92 37.39 -18.86 -7.79
N LEU A 93 37.61 -17.80 -8.56
CA LEU A 93 36.54 -16.90 -8.99
C LEU A 93 35.92 -17.41 -10.29
N VAL A 94 34.72 -17.98 -10.19
CA VAL A 94 33.91 -18.41 -11.33
C VAL A 94 32.62 -17.59 -11.31
N PRO A 95 32.20 -16.97 -12.43
CA PRO A 95 30.94 -16.23 -12.47
C PRO A 95 29.77 -17.18 -12.20
N CYS A 96 28.80 -16.72 -11.41
CA CYS A 96 27.57 -17.45 -11.17
C CYS A 96 26.58 -17.26 -12.33
N ASN A 97 25.69 -18.23 -12.51
CA ASN A 97 24.54 -18.11 -13.39
C ASN A 97 23.26 -18.01 -12.55
N ARG A 98 22.64 -16.81 -12.54
CA ARG A 98 21.40 -16.54 -11.79
C ARG A 98 20.20 -17.36 -12.31
N GLU A 99 20.23 -17.85 -13.55
CA GLU A 99 19.15 -18.67 -14.13
C GLU A 99 18.97 -20.01 -13.40
N ILE A 100 20.02 -20.51 -12.77
CA ILE A 100 20.00 -21.75 -11.97
C ILE A 100 19.16 -21.57 -10.69
N GLY A 101 18.97 -20.32 -10.26
CA GLY A 101 18.33 -19.95 -9.01
C GLY A 101 19.32 -19.36 -8.02
N ILE A 102 18.80 -18.52 -7.12
CA ILE A 102 19.55 -17.91 -6.02
C ILE A 102 19.22 -18.70 -4.76
N LEU A 103 20.24 -19.15 -4.03
CA LEU A 103 20.03 -19.87 -2.78
C LEU A 103 20.14 -18.91 -1.60
N MET A 104 19.13 -18.89 -0.75
CA MET A 104 19.11 -18.11 0.48
C MET A 104 19.43 -19.02 1.67
N TYR A 105 20.39 -18.61 2.49
CA TYR A 105 20.81 -19.29 3.71
C TYR A 105 21.19 -18.25 4.77
N LYS A 106 20.65 -18.38 6.00
CA LYS A 106 20.86 -17.46 7.14
C LYS A 106 20.78 -15.97 6.74
N GLN A 107 19.77 -15.62 5.92
CA GLN A 107 19.49 -14.27 5.38
C GLN A 107 20.45 -13.73 4.30
N SER A 108 21.51 -14.46 3.96
CA SER A 108 22.38 -14.14 2.82
C SER A 108 21.98 -14.92 1.57
N CYS A 109 22.16 -14.28 0.41
CA CYS A 109 21.85 -14.85 -0.90
C CYS A 109 23.16 -15.28 -1.59
N TYR A 110 23.14 -16.45 -2.22
CA TYR A 110 24.32 -17.08 -2.82
C TYR A 110 24.02 -17.52 -4.26
N GLY A 111 25.02 -17.34 -5.14
CA GLY A 111 24.95 -17.73 -6.55
C GLY A 111 25.79 -18.96 -6.86
N PHE A 112 25.40 -19.71 -7.89
CA PHE A 112 26.11 -20.91 -8.33
C PHE A 112 26.29 -20.93 -9.85
N SER A 113 27.34 -21.61 -10.33
CA SER A 113 27.57 -21.78 -11.76
C SER A 113 26.88 -23.01 -12.35
N ASN A 114 26.63 -24.05 -11.52
CA ASN A 114 26.01 -25.32 -11.91
C ASN A 114 24.99 -25.78 -10.87
N THR A 115 23.99 -26.56 -11.30
CA THR A 115 22.99 -27.19 -10.43
C THR A 115 23.61 -28.16 -9.44
N ASP A 116 24.54 -29.00 -9.88
CA ASP A 116 25.19 -30.03 -9.05
C ASP A 116 25.97 -29.42 -7.89
N VAL A 117 26.56 -28.26 -8.16
CA VAL A 117 27.33 -27.47 -7.19
C VAL A 117 26.39 -26.84 -6.16
N MET A 118 25.24 -26.32 -6.59
CA MET A 118 24.19 -25.82 -5.71
C MET A 118 23.62 -26.94 -4.82
N GLU A 119 23.39 -28.13 -5.37
CA GLU A 119 22.93 -29.30 -4.60
C GLU A 119 23.97 -29.75 -3.57
N SER A 120 25.25 -29.72 -3.93
CA SER A 120 26.33 -30.01 -3.00
C SER A 120 26.37 -28.99 -1.85
N PHE A 121 26.15 -27.71 -2.15
CA PHE A 121 26.04 -26.65 -1.14
C PHE A 121 24.85 -26.86 -0.19
N LYS A 122 23.68 -27.25 -0.71
CA LYS A 122 22.48 -27.53 0.10
C LYS A 122 22.72 -28.56 1.20
N LYS A 123 23.62 -29.52 0.99
CA LYS A 123 23.94 -30.57 1.97
C LYS A 123 24.72 -30.02 3.18
N GLN A 124 25.60 -29.05 2.96
CA GLN A 124 26.51 -28.52 4.00
C GLN A 124 26.82 -27.02 3.76
N PRO A 125 25.83 -26.11 3.92
CA PRO A 125 25.98 -24.70 3.55
C PRO A 125 27.01 -23.98 4.42
N ALA A 126 26.98 -24.19 5.75
CA ALA A 126 27.92 -23.58 6.69
C ALA A 126 29.38 -23.83 6.31
N ARG A 127 29.71 -25.07 5.96
CA ARG A 127 31.06 -25.49 5.58
C ARG A 127 31.61 -24.70 4.40
N PHE A 128 30.83 -24.53 3.33
CA PHE A 128 31.28 -23.82 2.14
C PHE A 128 31.43 -22.32 2.38
N VAL A 129 30.55 -21.73 3.18
CA VAL A 129 30.65 -20.31 3.55
C VAL A 129 31.89 -20.07 4.40
N ASN A 130 32.11 -20.89 5.45
CA ASN A 130 33.30 -20.78 6.30
C ASN A 130 34.59 -21.02 5.50
N SER A 131 34.60 -22.03 4.63
CA SER A 131 35.74 -22.31 3.74
C SER A 131 36.03 -21.17 2.76
N ALA A 132 35.02 -20.43 2.30
CA ALA A 132 35.20 -19.26 1.46
C ALA A 132 35.89 -18.13 2.22
N PHE A 133 35.48 -17.86 3.46
CA PHE A 133 36.15 -16.89 4.32
C PHE A 133 37.59 -17.29 4.66
N ASP A 134 37.84 -18.58 4.92
CA ASP A 134 39.20 -19.10 5.11
C ASP A 134 40.08 -18.90 3.86
N CYS A 135 39.51 -19.06 2.66
CA CYS A 135 40.23 -18.77 1.42
C CYS A 135 40.53 -17.27 1.26
N ILE A 136 39.59 -16.40 1.66
CA ILE A 136 39.77 -14.95 1.64
C ILE A 136 40.88 -14.52 2.62
N LEU A 137 41.01 -15.16 3.78
CA LEU A 137 42.13 -14.92 4.70
C LEU A 137 43.49 -15.24 4.08
N LYS A 138 43.57 -16.30 3.27
CA LYS A 138 44.80 -16.67 2.53
C LYS A 138 45.10 -15.73 1.37
N ILE A 139 44.06 -15.17 0.75
CA ILE A 139 44.14 -14.31 -0.44
C ILE A 139 43.37 -13.01 -0.16
N PRO A 140 43.94 -12.07 0.61
CA PRO A 140 43.20 -10.90 1.10
C PRO A 140 42.80 -9.91 -0.01
N GLN A 141 43.35 -10.04 -1.22
CA GLN A 141 42.88 -9.31 -2.40
C GLN A 141 41.40 -9.62 -2.74
N LEU A 142 40.90 -10.79 -2.34
CA LEU A 142 39.51 -11.18 -2.55
C LEU A 142 38.53 -10.35 -1.72
N ILE A 143 38.97 -9.73 -0.63
CA ILE A 143 38.11 -8.91 0.26
C ILE A 143 37.41 -7.80 -0.53
N PHE A 144 38.18 -7.04 -1.31
CA PHE A 144 37.66 -5.95 -2.13
C PHE A 144 36.96 -6.44 -3.40
N THR A 145 37.37 -7.60 -3.93
CA THR A 145 36.78 -8.18 -5.14
C THR A 145 35.36 -8.71 -4.87
N LEU A 146 35.16 -9.32 -3.68
CA LEU A 146 33.90 -9.87 -3.23
C LEU A 146 33.08 -8.89 -2.38
N GLN A 147 33.65 -7.72 -2.05
CA GLN A 147 33.06 -6.68 -1.19
C GLN A 147 32.59 -7.22 0.17
N VAL A 148 33.51 -7.93 0.85
CA VAL A 148 33.28 -8.53 2.18
C VAL A 148 34.03 -7.76 3.29
N GLU A 149 34.31 -6.47 3.08
CA GLU A 149 35.08 -5.62 4.01
C GLU A 149 34.46 -5.57 5.41
N GLU A 150 33.12 -5.62 5.50
CA GLU A 150 32.37 -5.58 6.76
C GLU A 150 32.67 -6.79 7.65
N HIS A 151 32.90 -7.97 7.06
CA HIS A 151 33.24 -9.19 7.80
C HIS A 151 34.62 -9.13 8.45
N PHE A 152 35.53 -8.31 7.92
CA PHE A 152 36.93 -8.23 8.37
C PHE A 152 37.27 -6.89 9.05
N GLN A 153 36.27 -6.08 9.40
CA GLN A 153 36.43 -4.74 9.99
C GLN A 153 37.42 -3.84 9.22
N PHE A 154 37.50 -4.00 7.89
CA PHE A 154 38.35 -3.12 7.10
C PHE A 154 37.83 -1.69 7.23
N PRO A 155 38.72 -0.68 7.36
CA PRO A 155 38.31 0.71 7.30
C PRO A 155 37.65 0.92 5.94
N VAL A 156 36.32 0.93 5.94
CA VAL A 156 35.52 0.97 4.74
C VAL A 156 35.99 2.19 3.94
N ILE A 157 36.35 1.97 2.67
CA ILE A 157 36.39 3.05 1.71
C ILE A 157 34.93 3.49 1.56
N ASN A 158 34.50 4.45 2.39
CA ASN A 158 33.12 4.91 2.61
C ASN A 158 32.34 5.30 1.34
N ASN A 159 32.95 5.24 0.16
CA ASN A 159 32.41 5.72 -1.10
C ASN A 159 31.61 4.65 -1.87
N LEU A 160 31.66 3.38 -1.49
CA LEU A 160 31.01 2.28 -2.22
C LEU A 160 30.10 1.38 -1.36
N LYS A 161 29.53 1.90 -0.26
CA LYS A 161 28.50 1.14 0.49
C LYS A 161 27.23 1.02 -0.35
N GLN A 162 27.19 0.04 -1.24
CA GLN A 162 25.98 -0.36 -1.91
C GLN A 162 25.06 -0.99 -0.85
N LYS A 163 23.85 -0.43 -0.70
CA LYS A 163 22.86 -1.03 0.19
C LYS A 163 22.54 -2.43 -0.33
N ARG A 164 22.76 -3.44 0.51
CA ARG A 164 22.34 -4.82 0.22
C ARG A 164 20.85 -4.85 -0.08
N LYS A 165 20.46 -5.46 -1.20
CA LYS A 165 19.06 -5.61 -1.63
C LYS A 165 18.63 -7.05 -1.34
N LEU A 166 17.75 -7.19 -0.37
CA LEU A 166 17.19 -8.48 0.04
C LEU A 166 16.02 -8.90 -0.86
N PRO A 167 15.71 -10.20 -0.98
CA PRO A 167 14.58 -10.69 -1.76
C PRO A 167 13.23 -10.19 -1.21
N VAL A 168 12.37 -9.71 -2.11
CA VAL A 168 10.99 -9.29 -1.83
C VAL A 168 10.05 -10.36 -2.36
N PHE A 169 9.73 -11.32 -1.49
CA PHE A 169 8.86 -12.44 -1.80
C PHE A 169 7.45 -12.00 -2.20
N ILE A 170 6.94 -12.62 -3.25
CA ILE A 170 5.55 -12.54 -3.64
C ILE A 170 4.80 -13.59 -2.80
N SER A 171 3.82 -13.13 -2.02
CA SER A 171 3.00 -14.01 -1.20
C SER A 171 1.54 -13.67 -1.44
N GLU A 172 0.77 -14.68 -1.85
CA GLU A 172 -0.69 -14.58 -1.87
C GLU A 172 -1.21 -14.73 -0.44
N ARG A 173 -1.94 -13.72 0.03
CA ARG A 173 -2.62 -13.75 1.32
C ARG A 173 -4.11 -13.73 1.08
N SER A 174 -4.78 -14.86 1.37
CA SER A 174 -6.23 -14.89 1.47
C SER A 174 -6.64 -14.44 2.87
N VAL A 175 -7.44 -13.38 2.96
CA VAL A 175 -8.09 -13.00 4.21
C VAL A 175 -9.52 -13.50 4.16
N GLN A 176 -9.88 -14.42 5.05
CA GLN A 176 -11.26 -14.82 5.21
C GLN A 176 -12.05 -13.62 5.77
N THR A 177 -13.05 -13.15 5.04
CA THR A 177 -13.94 -12.10 5.52
C THR A 177 -14.65 -12.62 6.77
N ILE A 178 -14.57 -11.86 7.86
CA ILE A 178 -15.19 -12.24 9.14
C ILE A 178 -16.72 -12.32 8.90
N LEU A 179 -17.32 -13.48 9.18
CA LEU A 179 -18.74 -13.76 8.90
C LEU A 179 -19.69 -12.81 9.66
N HIS A 180 -19.25 -12.38 10.85
CA HIS A 180 -19.94 -11.42 11.71
C HIS A 180 -18.93 -10.42 12.26
N PRO A 181 -18.72 -9.26 11.60
CA PRO A 181 -17.95 -8.18 12.17
C PRO A 181 -18.63 -7.76 13.48
N THR A 182 -17.94 -7.88 14.60
CA THR A 182 -18.43 -7.29 15.86
C THR A 182 -18.53 -5.79 15.68
N GLU A 183 -19.68 -5.22 16.00
CA GLU A 183 -19.87 -3.78 15.90
C GLU A 183 -18.88 -3.08 16.83
N LYS A 184 -17.96 -2.33 16.24
CA LYS A 184 -17.10 -1.44 17.01
C LYS A 184 -17.96 -0.24 17.40
N ASN A 185 -18.34 -0.14 18.68
CA ASN A 185 -19.01 1.04 19.23
C ASN A 185 -17.98 2.19 19.36
N ILE A 186 -17.53 2.71 18.21
CA ILE A 186 -16.67 3.87 18.13
C ILE A 186 -17.59 5.09 18.06
N ASP A 187 -17.64 5.82 19.17
CA ASP A 187 -18.30 7.12 19.19
C ASP A 187 -17.39 8.16 18.54
N TYR A 188 -17.68 8.49 17.28
CA TYR A 188 -16.97 9.53 16.53
C TYR A 188 -17.19 10.95 17.09
N THR A 189 -18.19 11.13 17.96
CA THR A 189 -18.48 12.41 18.63
C THR A 189 -17.77 12.55 19.98
N TYR A 190 -17.21 11.45 20.50
CA TYR A 190 -16.48 11.43 21.76
C TYR A 190 -15.20 12.28 21.67
N ASN A 191 -15.04 13.17 22.64
CA ASN A 191 -13.84 13.99 22.80
C ASN A 191 -13.36 13.91 24.26
N TRP A 192 -12.15 13.40 24.48
CA TRP A 192 -11.57 13.27 25.82
C TRP A 192 -11.09 14.62 26.40
N ASN A 193 -10.82 15.60 25.54
CA ASN A 193 -10.27 16.88 25.96
C ASN A 193 -11.38 17.85 26.41
N GLN A 194 -11.35 18.23 27.70
CA GLN A 194 -12.32 19.14 28.30
C GLN A 194 -12.41 20.52 27.60
N TRP A 195 -11.31 21.03 27.05
CA TRP A 195 -11.31 22.32 26.34
C TRP A 195 -12.05 22.26 25.01
N SER A 196 -11.97 21.13 24.31
CA SER A 196 -12.71 20.90 23.07
C SER A 196 -14.22 20.86 23.33
N LEU A 197 -14.65 20.21 24.42
CA LEU A 197 -16.04 20.18 24.87
C LEU A 197 -16.55 21.57 25.26
N ARG A 198 -15.75 22.36 25.99
CA ARG A 198 -16.11 23.76 26.32
C ARG A 198 -16.28 24.62 25.08
N LYS A 199 -15.39 24.49 24.09
CA LYS A 199 -15.49 25.23 22.81
C LYS A 199 -16.73 24.83 22.01
N GLN A 200 -17.07 23.53 21.98
CA GLN A 200 -18.30 23.05 21.35
C GLN A 200 -19.55 23.57 22.08
N ALA A 201 -19.57 23.54 23.42
CA ALA A 201 -20.68 24.09 24.21
C ALA A 201 -20.89 25.59 23.95
N LEU A 202 -19.82 26.38 23.92
CA LEU A 202 -19.88 27.80 23.56
C LEU A 202 -20.42 28.01 22.14
N LYS A 203 -20.01 27.17 21.18
CA LYS A 203 -20.54 27.19 19.81
C LYS A 203 -22.04 26.89 19.78
N TYR A 204 -22.52 25.92 20.56
CA TYR A 204 -23.95 25.62 20.65
C TYR A 204 -24.74 26.78 21.27
N VAL A 205 -24.23 27.40 22.33
CA VAL A 205 -24.86 28.59 22.95
C VAL A 205 -24.96 29.73 21.94
N ASP A 206 -23.88 30.00 21.19
CA ASP A 206 -23.85 31.01 20.14
C ASP A 206 -24.84 30.69 18.99
N LEU A 207 -25.01 29.41 18.65
CA LEU A 207 -26.04 29.00 17.69
C LEU A 207 -27.47 29.18 18.24
N THR A 208 -27.69 28.98 19.54
CA THR A 208 -29.01 29.19 20.16
C THR A 208 -29.38 30.66 20.33
N SER A 209 -28.40 31.56 20.48
CA SER A 209 -28.63 33.00 20.59
C SER A 209 -28.82 33.69 19.23
N LYS A 210 -28.41 33.04 18.13
CA LYS A 210 -28.63 33.53 16.76
C LYS A 210 -30.08 33.35 16.35
N LYS A 211 -30.71 34.42 15.84
CA LYS A 211 -32.03 34.36 15.21
C LYS A 211 -31.91 33.64 13.87
N THR A 212 -32.45 32.43 13.76
CA THR A 212 -32.57 31.74 12.47
C THR A 212 -33.77 32.29 11.70
N HIS A 213 -33.57 32.64 10.43
CA HIS A 213 -34.67 32.91 9.53
C HIS A 213 -35.22 31.55 9.07
N SER A 214 -36.35 31.14 9.65
CA SER A 214 -37.17 29.96 9.33
C SER A 214 -36.41 28.68 8.90
N THR A 215 -36.07 27.82 9.86
CA THR A 215 -36.01 26.37 9.63
C THR A 215 -36.12 25.62 10.96
N GLN A 216 -36.89 24.53 10.96
CA GLN A 216 -37.08 23.69 12.15
C GLN A 216 -35.75 23.05 12.57
N THR A 217 -35.41 23.18 13.85
CA THR A 217 -34.35 22.42 14.51
C THR A 217 -34.94 21.15 15.13
N ASN A 218 -34.12 20.11 15.39
CA ASN A 218 -34.57 18.86 16.02
C ASN A 218 -35.31 19.07 17.37
N LEU A 219 -34.97 20.12 18.12
CA LEU A 219 -35.68 20.48 19.36
C LEU A 219 -37.07 21.10 19.10
N SER A 220 -37.26 21.78 17.96
CA SER A 220 -38.55 22.34 17.55
C SER A 220 -39.48 21.30 16.90
N HIS A 221 -38.96 20.12 16.53
CA HIS A 221 -39.71 19.07 15.84
C HIS A 221 -40.86 18.48 16.69
N PHE A 222 -40.83 18.63 18.02
CA PHE A 222 -41.89 18.19 18.93
C PHE A 222 -42.85 19.30 19.38
N ARG A 223 -42.68 20.55 18.92
CA ARG A 223 -43.70 21.60 19.14
C ARG A 223 -44.85 21.39 18.17
N ARG A 224 -45.94 20.84 18.67
CA ARG A 224 -47.18 20.63 17.91
C ARG A 224 -47.96 21.94 17.84
N GLU A 225 -48.01 22.58 16.68
CA GLU A 225 -48.98 23.66 16.42
C GLU A 225 -50.32 23.02 16.05
N ASN A 226 -51.26 22.98 16.99
CA ASN A 226 -52.63 22.50 16.75
C ASN A 226 -53.47 23.62 16.15
N TYR A 227 -53.50 23.74 14.83
CA TYR A 227 -54.60 24.41 14.14
C TYR A 227 -55.50 23.34 13.52
N SER A 228 -56.62 23.01 14.18
CA SER A 228 -57.61 22.09 13.59
C SER A 228 -58.48 22.85 12.59
N GLN A 229 -58.40 22.49 11.32
CA GLN A 229 -59.25 23.02 10.26
C GLN A 229 -60.67 22.46 10.44
N VAL A 230 -61.64 23.33 10.73
CA VAL A 230 -63.07 22.96 10.87
C VAL A 230 -63.77 23.18 9.54
N TYR A 231 -64.40 22.12 9.00
CA TYR A 231 -65.29 22.22 7.84
C TYR A 231 -66.73 22.32 8.33
N LEU A 232 -67.35 23.49 8.17
CA LEU A 232 -68.77 23.68 8.46
C LEU A 232 -69.62 23.09 7.31
N PRO A 233 -70.79 22.48 7.60
CA PRO A 233 -71.72 22.00 6.58
C PRO A 233 -72.14 23.13 5.65
N LYS A 234 -72.28 22.84 4.34
CA LYS A 234 -72.76 23.81 3.35
C LYS A 234 -74.28 23.83 3.31
N ASP A 235 -74.87 25.02 3.33
CA ASP A 235 -76.31 25.21 3.17
C ASP A 235 -76.73 24.97 1.70
N ASN A 236 -77.70 24.06 1.52
CA ASN A 236 -78.34 23.79 0.23
C ASN A 236 -79.78 24.29 0.28
N SER A 237 -80.16 25.09 -0.72
CA SER A 237 -81.56 25.46 -0.99
C SER A 237 -81.95 25.00 -2.38
N THR A 238 -83.23 24.66 -2.59
CA THR A 238 -83.75 24.23 -3.90
C THR A 238 -85.02 25.00 -4.22
N GLN A 239 -85.17 25.47 -5.46
CA GLN A 239 -86.35 26.19 -5.94
C GLN A 239 -87.12 25.31 -6.92
N THR A 240 -88.45 25.23 -6.76
CA THR A 240 -89.33 24.50 -7.69
C THR A 240 -89.79 25.41 -8.83
N ARG A 241 -89.87 24.84 -10.03
CA ARG A 241 -90.33 25.52 -11.24
C ARG A 241 -91.82 25.86 -11.13
N LYS A 242 -92.20 27.09 -11.44
CA LYS A 242 -93.59 27.54 -11.56
C LYS A 242 -93.85 27.94 -13.01
N ASP A 243 -94.72 27.21 -13.69
CA ASP A 243 -95.16 27.57 -15.04
C ASP A 243 -96.30 28.60 -14.96
N ALA A 244 -96.25 29.63 -15.79
CA ALA A 244 -97.27 30.65 -15.92
C ALA A 244 -97.66 30.80 -17.40
N SER A 245 -98.96 30.86 -17.68
CA SER A 245 -99.51 31.10 -19.02
C SER A 245 -100.28 32.42 -19.06
N THR A 246 -100.12 33.19 -20.12
CA THR A 246 -100.87 34.42 -20.38
C THR A 246 -101.88 34.20 -21.50
N ASN A 247 -103.17 34.41 -21.22
CA ASN A 247 -104.22 34.41 -22.24
C ASN A 247 -104.38 35.81 -22.85
N ILE A 248 -104.52 35.85 -24.17
CA ILE A 248 -104.68 37.08 -24.96
C ILE A 248 -106.14 37.56 -24.87
N THR A 249 -106.37 38.87 -24.90
CA THR A 249 -107.73 39.45 -24.91
C THR A 249 -108.45 39.17 -26.25
N LYS A 250 -109.78 39.02 -26.19
CA LYS A 250 -110.63 38.60 -27.33
C LYS A 250 -110.53 39.49 -28.58
N GLU A 251 -110.02 40.70 -28.45
CA GLU A 251 -109.88 41.68 -29.54
C GLU A 251 -108.75 41.34 -30.54
N GLY A 252 -107.86 40.41 -30.20
CA GLY A 252 -106.77 39.94 -31.07
C GLY A 252 -106.99 38.55 -31.71
N MET A 253 -108.19 37.96 -31.62
CA MET A 253 -108.46 36.64 -32.20
C MET A 253 -108.84 36.74 -33.69
N PRO A 254 -108.10 36.10 -34.63
CA PRO A 254 -108.49 36.03 -36.03
C PRO A 254 -109.79 35.23 -36.20
N GLU A 255 -110.71 35.73 -37.04
CA GLU A 255 -112.13 35.33 -37.21
C GLU A 255 -112.42 33.86 -37.60
N LEU A 256 -111.41 32.98 -37.62
CA LEU A 256 -111.56 31.57 -38.00
C LEU A 256 -112.19 30.69 -36.90
N TYR A 257 -112.52 31.25 -35.74
CA TYR A 257 -113.03 30.47 -34.59
C TYR A 257 -114.43 30.86 -34.11
N VAL A 258 -115.28 31.40 -34.99
CA VAL A 258 -116.71 31.54 -34.68
C VAL A 258 -117.57 31.12 -35.87
N ARG A 259 -117.70 29.81 -36.12
CA ARG A 259 -118.99 29.26 -36.57
C ARG A 259 -119.16 27.75 -36.40
N THR A 260 -120.16 27.46 -35.54
CA THR A 260 -121.22 26.44 -35.68
C THR A 260 -120.85 24.96 -35.57
N ARG A 261 -121.28 24.33 -34.47
CA ARG A 261 -122.52 23.52 -34.33
C ARG A 261 -122.40 22.14 -35.01
N LYS A 262 -122.41 21.08 -34.22
CA LYS A 262 -123.59 20.20 -33.95
C LYS A 262 -123.10 18.87 -33.39
N THR A 263 -123.48 18.63 -32.14
CA THR A 263 -124.15 17.43 -31.61
C THR A 263 -123.65 16.01 -31.94
N PHE A 264 -123.68 15.21 -30.86
CA PHE A 264 -123.74 13.74 -30.76
C PHE A 264 -122.42 12.97 -30.98
N PHE A 265 -121.86 12.42 -29.90
CA PHE A 265 -121.96 10.99 -29.61
C PHE A 265 -121.73 10.75 -28.10
N HIS A 266 -122.57 9.88 -27.54
CA HIS A 266 -122.55 9.35 -26.18
C HIS A 266 -122.05 7.89 -26.29
N TRP A 267 -121.22 7.49 -25.32
CA TRP A 267 -120.86 6.13 -24.83
C TRP A 267 -120.52 5.00 -25.82
N ASP A 268 -119.35 4.38 -25.62
CA ASP A 268 -119.21 3.23 -24.72
C ASP A 268 -117.95 3.39 -23.85
#